data_AF-A0A835LAT3-F1
#
_entry.id   AF-A0A835LAT3-F1
#
_cell.length_a   1.000
_cell.length_b   1.000
_cell.length_c   1.000
_cell.angle_alpha   90.00
_cell.angle_beta   90.00
_cell.angle_gamma   90.00
#
_symmetry.space_group_name_H-M   'P 1'
#
loop_
_entity.id
_entity.type
_entity.pdbx_description
1 polymer ?
#
loop_
_entity_poly.entity_id
_entity_poly.type
_entity_poly.pdbx_seq_one_letter_code
_entity_poly.pdbx_strand_id
1 'polypeptide(L)'
;NKALYYAYSLSCISFEQFCISFTNEKLQQHFNQHVFKMEQDEYTKEEIDGCYIEFVDNQDVLDLIEKKPRGIIALLDEAWYGGANLKFLNS
;
A
#
# COMPACT_ATOMS: atom_id res chain seq x y z
N ASN A 1 -31.96 4.13 -9.32
CA ASN A 1 -32.51 3.89 -7.97
C ASN A 1 -31.55 4.50 -6.94
N LYS A 2 -32.03 5.29 -5.98
CA LYS A 2 -31.22 6.00 -4.97
C LYS A 2 -30.27 5.06 -4.19
N ALA A 3 -30.67 3.82 -3.95
CA ALA A 3 -29.85 2.81 -3.28
C ALA A 3 -28.56 2.45 -4.05
N LEU A 4 -28.64 2.35 -5.39
CA LEU A 4 -27.47 2.08 -6.23
C LEU A 4 -26.47 3.24 -6.22
N TYR A 5 -26.96 4.48 -6.18
CA TYR A 5 -26.10 5.67 -6.07
C TYR A 5 -25.34 5.69 -4.74
N TYR A 6 -26.02 5.40 -3.63
CA TYR A 6 -25.35 5.31 -2.33
C TYR A 6 -24.33 4.18 -2.27
N ALA A 7 -24.64 3.01 -2.83
CA ALA A 7 -23.69 1.90 -2.89
C ALA A 7 -22.43 2.25 -3.70
N TYR A 8 -22.58 2.88 -4.87
CA TYR A 8 -21.46 3.34 -5.68
C TYR A 8 -20.63 4.41 -4.95
N SER A 9 -21.30 5.41 -4.35
CA SER A 9 -20.64 6.46 -3.58
C SER A 9 -19.84 5.89 -2.40
N LEU A 10 -20.38 4.93 -1.67
CA LEU A 10 -19.69 4.26 -0.57
C LEU A 10 -18.44 3.51 -1.08
N SER A 11 -18.55 2.83 -2.23
CA SER A 11 -17.42 2.12 -2.83
C SER A 11 -16.29 3.06 -3.24
N CYS A 12 -16.60 4.23 -3.80
CA CYS A 12 -15.61 5.24 -4.15
C CYS A 12 -14.92 5.80 -2.90
N ILE A 13 -15.69 6.15 -1.87
CA ILE A 13 -15.14 6.67 -0.60
C ILE A 13 -14.21 5.64 0.06
N SER A 14 -14.61 4.37 0.05
CA SER A 14 -13.77 3.27 0.56
C SER A 14 -12.46 3.13 -0.21
N PHE A 15 -12.49 3.28 -1.53
CA PHE A 15 -11.30 3.15 -2.37
C PHE A 15 -10.36 4.35 -2.20
N GLU A 16 -10.88 5.57 -2.13
CA GLU A 16 -10.08 6.77 -1.84
C GLU A 16 -9.36 6.64 -0.50
N GLN A 17 -10.07 6.22 0.54
CA GLN A 17 -9.47 6.02 1.86
C GLN A 17 -8.37 4.95 1.83
N PHE A 18 -8.57 3.87 1.05
CA PHE A 18 -7.54 2.87 0.82
C PHE A 18 -6.29 3.47 0.15
N CYS A 19 -6.45 4.28 -0.92
CA CYS A 19 -5.34 4.94 -1.58
C CYS A 19 -4.56 5.89 -0.66
N ILE A 20 -5.28 6.63 0.19
CA ILE A 20 -4.67 7.52 1.21
C ILE A 20 -3.82 6.70 2.19
N SER A 21 -4.39 5.64 2.77
CA SER A 21 -3.70 4.76 3.69
C SER A 21 -2.47 4.11 3.05
N PHE A 22 -2.61 3.58 1.84
CA PHE A 22 -1.49 2.98 1.10
C PHE A 22 -0.37 3.98 0.81
N THR A 23 -0.71 5.22 0.46
CA THR A 23 0.28 6.28 0.26
C THR A 23 1.03 6.59 1.56
N ASN A 24 0.33 6.63 2.70
CA ASN A 24 0.96 6.84 4.00
C ASN A 24 1.91 5.69 4.37
N GLU A 25 1.53 4.44 4.11
CA GLU A 25 2.43 3.28 4.33
C GLU A 25 3.69 3.37 3.47
N LYS A 26 3.57 3.78 2.20
CA LYS A 26 4.74 4.02 1.34
C LYS A 26 5.63 5.15 1.84
N LEU A 27 5.04 6.24 2.34
CA LEU A 27 5.79 7.35 2.92
C LEU A 27 6.51 6.93 4.20
N GLN A 28 5.85 6.16 5.07
CA GLN A 28 6.45 5.62 6.28
C GLN A 28 7.63 4.70 5.94
N GLN A 29 7.48 3.81 4.98
CA GLN A 29 8.57 2.92 4.55
C GLN A 29 9.77 3.74 4.06
N HIS A 30 9.53 4.71 3.18
CA HIS A 30 10.57 5.57 2.64
C HIS A 30 11.25 6.39 3.74
N PHE A 31 10.48 6.96 4.67
CA PHE A 31 10.99 7.72 5.80
C PHE A 31 11.90 6.86 6.68
N ASN A 32 11.41 5.68 7.08
CA ASN A 32 12.18 4.74 7.90
C ASN A 32 13.50 4.38 7.22
N GLN A 33 13.46 3.89 5.98
CA GLN A 33 14.68 3.51 5.26
C GLN A 33 15.66 4.67 5.09
N HIS A 34 15.16 5.89 4.86
CA HIS A 34 16.01 7.05 4.64
C HIS A 34 16.65 7.55 5.94
N VAL A 35 15.85 7.77 6.98
CA VAL A 35 16.32 8.31 8.27
C VAL A 35 17.27 7.32 8.94
N PHE A 36 16.90 6.04 9.03
CA PHE A 36 17.76 5.05 9.69
C PHE A 36 19.06 4.81 8.93
N LYS A 37 19.04 4.87 7.60
CA LYS A 37 20.28 4.82 6.82
C LYS A 37 21.18 6.03 7.09
N MET A 38 20.61 7.23 7.12
CA MET A 38 21.38 8.44 7.43
C MET A 38 21.97 8.41 8.85
N GLU A 39 21.21 7.97 9.85
CA GLU A 39 21.70 7.87 11.22
C GLU A 39 22.78 6.79 11.38
N GLN A 40 22.62 5.63 10.72
CA GLN A 40 23.63 4.58 10.71
C GLN A 40 24.94 5.04 10.02
N ASP A 41 24.83 5.81 8.94
CA ASP A 41 25.97 6.42 8.27
C ASP A 41 26.70 7.40 9.20
N GLU A 42 25.97 8.16 10.03
CA GLU A 42 26.56 9.08 11.00
C GLU A 42 27.27 8.36 12.15
N TYR A 43 26.65 7.32 12.73
CA TYR A 43 27.32 6.48 13.74
C TYR A 43 28.62 5.86 13.21
N THR A 44 28.63 5.48 11.93
CA THR A 44 29.83 4.96 11.26
C THR A 44 30.92 6.03 11.13
N LYS A 45 30.55 7.28 10.80
CA LYS A 45 31.51 8.39 10.70
C LYS A 45 32.10 8.78 12.06
N GLU A 46 31.32 8.67 13.13
CA GLU A 46 31.74 9.01 14.49
C GLU A 46 32.46 7.85 15.20
N GLU A 47 32.67 6.72 14.52
CA GLU A 47 33.30 5.50 15.08
C GLU A 47 32.58 4.97 16.34
N ILE A 48 31.24 5.13 16.37
CA ILE A 48 30.39 4.65 17.47
C ILE A 48 29.99 3.20 17.18
N ASP A 49 30.76 2.26 17.75
CA ASP A 49 30.46 0.83 17.65
C ASP A 49 29.21 0.41 18.45
N GLY A 50 28.33 -0.39 17.83
CA GLY A 50 27.28 -1.14 18.52
C GLY A 50 25.87 -0.52 18.53
N CYS A 51 25.65 0.64 17.91
CA CYS A 51 24.32 1.24 17.76
C CYS A 51 23.66 0.77 16.45
N TYR A 52 22.90 -0.32 16.50
CA TYR A 52 21.96 -0.67 15.43
C TYR A 52 20.59 -0.07 15.76
N ILE A 53 20.00 0.65 14.80
CA ILE A 53 18.70 1.28 15.02
C ILE A 53 17.60 0.28 14.67
N GLU A 54 16.89 -0.20 15.69
CA GLU A 54 15.70 -1.02 15.50
C GLU A 54 14.50 -0.14 15.15
N PHE A 55 13.77 -0.52 14.11
CA PHE A 55 12.54 0.14 13.71
C PHE A 55 11.49 -0.85 13.26
N VAL A 56 10.23 -0.42 13.31
CA VAL A 56 9.10 -1.20 12.82
C VAL A 56 9.01 -1.03 11.30
N ASP A 57 9.40 -2.07 10.57
CA ASP A 57 9.19 -2.17 9.13
C ASP A 57 7.72 -2.53 8.85
N ASN A 58 7.12 -1.89 7.85
CA ASN A 58 5.76 -2.12 7.36
C ASN A 58 5.74 -2.88 6.03
N GLN A 59 6.84 -3.53 5.65
CA GLN A 59 6.96 -4.31 4.43
C GLN A 59 5.91 -5.43 4.33
N ASP A 60 5.45 -5.99 5.45
CA ASP A 60 4.39 -7.00 5.49
C ASP A 60 3.03 -6.45 5.01
N VAL A 61 2.68 -5.23 5.42
CA VAL A 61 1.49 -4.50 4.96
C VAL A 61 1.60 -4.17 3.48
N LEU A 62 2.77 -3.71 3.03
CA LEU A 62 3.02 -3.39 1.63
C LEU A 62 3.01 -4.64 0.74
N ASP A 63 3.56 -5.76 1.22
CA ASP A 63 3.45 -7.06 0.57
C ASP A 63 1.98 -7.48 0.41
N LEU A 64 1.16 -7.33 1.44
CA LEU A 64 -0.26 -7.65 1.34
C LEU A 64 -0.96 -6.82 0.25
N ILE A 65 -0.56 -5.57 0.09
CA ILE A 65 -1.17 -4.66 -0.89
C ILE A 65 -0.67 -4.89 -2.32
N GLU A 66 0.65 -5.03 -2.51
CA GLU A 66 1.30 -4.96 -3.84
C GLU A 66 1.76 -6.31 -4.41
N LYS A 67 1.91 -7.34 -3.56
CA LYS A 67 2.59 -8.58 -3.96
C LYS A 67 1.87 -9.27 -5.10
N LYS A 68 2.55 -9.45 -6.23
CA LYS A 68 1.99 -10.23 -7.34
C LYS A 68 2.14 -11.74 -7.06
N PRO A 69 1.19 -12.59 -7.47
CA PRO A 69 -0.07 -12.25 -8.13
C PRO A 69 -1.27 -12.07 -7.17
N ARG A 70 -1.09 -12.14 -5.85
CA ARG A 70 -2.21 -12.29 -4.88
C ARG A 70 -2.42 -11.10 -3.92
N GLY A 71 -1.77 -9.97 -4.16
CA GLY A 71 -1.94 -8.75 -3.38
C GLY A 71 -3.26 -8.07 -3.69
N ILE A 72 -3.70 -7.17 -2.81
CA ILE A 72 -4.99 -6.47 -2.92
C ILE A 72 -5.13 -5.80 -4.29
N ILE A 73 -4.09 -5.12 -4.79
CA ILE A 73 -4.14 -4.45 -6.10
C ILE A 73 -4.34 -5.46 -7.24
N ALA A 74 -3.63 -6.59 -7.21
CA ALA A 74 -3.78 -7.62 -8.24
C ALA A 74 -5.19 -8.24 -8.24
N LEU A 75 -5.76 -8.47 -7.06
CA LEU A 75 -7.12 -8.98 -6.92
C LEU A 75 -8.17 -7.96 -7.39
N LEU A 76 -7.96 -6.67 -7.12
CA LEU A 76 -8.83 -5.60 -7.62
C LEU A 76 -8.78 -5.50 -9.15
N ASP A 77 -7.59 -5.60 -9.74
CA ASP A 77 -7.42 -5.61 -11.20
C ASP A 77 -8.16 -6.81 -11.83
N GLU A 78 -7.97 -8.01 -11.29
CA GLU A 78 -8.65 -9.23 -11.77
C GLU A 78 -10.19 -9.10 -11.69
N ALA A 79 -10.72 -8.59 -10.57
CA ALA A 79 -12.15 -8.38 -10.39
C ALA A 79 -12.73 -7.35 -11.37
N TRP A 80 -11.97 -6.29 -11.66
CA TRP A 80 -12.37 -5.26 -12.62
C TRP A 80 -12.42 -5.81 -14.05
N TYR A 81 -11.38 -6.50 -14.51
CA TYR A 81 -11.34 -7.09 -15.85
C TYR A 81 -12.34 -8.24 -16.01
N GLY A 82 -12.47 -9.13 -15.02
CA GLY A 82 -13.44 -10.23 -15.05
C GLY A 82 -14.89 -9.74 -15.04
N GLY A 83 -15.19 -8.69 -14.27
CA GLY A 83 -16.50 -8.05 -14.22
C GLY A 83 -16.84 -7.27 -15.49
N ALA A 84 -15.87 -6.61 -16.12
CA ALA A 84 -16.06 -5.97 -17.42
C ALA A 84 -16.39 -7.01 -18.51
N ASN A 85 -15.64 -8.12 -18.56
CA ASN A 85 -15.84 -9.18 -19.55
C ASN A 85 -17.24 -9.83 -19.45
N LEU A 86 -17.71 -10.10 -18.23
CA LEU A 86 -19.06 -10.63 -18.00
C LEU A 86 -20.18 -9.65 -18.39
N LYS A 87 -19.95 -8.34 -18.30
CA LYS A 87 -20.91 -7.34 -18.77
C LYS A 87 -20.96 -7.25 -20.30
N PHE A 88 -19.81 -7.34 -20.97
CA PHE A 88 -19.73 -7.36 -22.45
C PHE A 88 -20.32 -8.63 -23.07
N LEU A 89 -20.22 -9.77 -22.40
CA LEU A 89 -20.78 -11.03 -22.91
C LEU A 89 -22.31 -11.15 -22.73
N ASN A 90 -22.90 -10.35 -21.83
CA ASN A 90 -24.34 -10.36 -21.55
C ASN A 90 -25.08 -9.15 -22.16
N SER A 91 -24.42 -8.37 -23.02
CA SER A 91 -24.96 -7.23 -23.76
C SER A 91 -24.93 -7.51 -25.26
#